data_AF-A0A0R3EMA2-F1
#
_entry.id   AF-A0A0R3EMA2-F1
#
_cell.length_a   1.000
_cell.length_b   1.000
_cell.length_c   1.000
_cell.angle_alpha   90.00
_cell.angle_beta   90.00
_cell.angle_gamma   90.00
#
_symmetry.space_group_name_H-M   'P 1'
#
loop_
_entity.id
_entity.type
_entity.pdbx_description
1 polymer ?
#
loop_
_entity_poly.entity_id
_entity_poly.type
_entity_poly.pdbx_seq_one_letter_code
_entity_poly.pdbx_strand_id
1 'polypeptide(L)'
;MPKHDLEAGIGRVLARWNVDTRSVKCDGDLPAQVGKEQTCWARMSDGSNLKMVSITTKVDGQDIRYDVEVDGKVAEPRRGRK
;
A
#
# COMPACT_ATOMS: atom_id res chain seq x y z
N MET A 1 5.38 -2.77 11.53
CA MET A 1 5.47 -1.34 11.15
C MET A 1 4.26 -0.64 11.71
N PRO A 2 4.42 0.49 12.42
CA PRO A 2 3.30 1.24 12.97
C PRO A 2 2.33 1.70 11.87
N LYS A 3 1.03 1.76 12.16
CA LYS A 3 0.02 2.17 11.17
C LYS A 3 0.32 3.55 10.58
N HIS A 4 0.85 4.47 11.39
CA HIS A 4 1.12 5.83 10.96
C HIS A 4 2.23 5.89 9.91
N ASP A 5 3.33 5.16 10.15
CA ASP A 5 4.41 5.00 9.17
C ASP A 5 3.93 4.28 7.91
N LEU A 6 3.06 3.28 8.08
CA LEU A 6 2.46 2.52 6.98
C LEU A 6 1.58 3.42 6.09
N GLU A 7 0.66 4.17 6.68
CA GLU A 7 -0.21 5.14 5.99
C GLU A 7 0.62 6.17 5.21
N ALA A 8 1.67 6.73 5.83
CA ALA A 8 2.58 7.67 5.19
C ALA A 8 3.43 7.03 4.08
N GLY A 9 3.80 5.75 4.23
CA GLY A 9 4.51 4.97 3.22
C GLY A 9 3.65 4.72 1.99
N ILE A 10 2.41 4.25 2.18
CA ILE A 10 1.44 4.03 1.10
C ILE A 10 1.16 5.33 0.36
N GLY A 11 0.89 6.43 1.07
CA GLY A 11 0.63 7.72 0.43
C GLY A 11 1.77 8.14 -0.51
N ARG A 12 3.03 7.90 -0.11
CA ARG A 12 4.21 8.13 -0.96
C ARG A 12 4.27 7.20 -2.16
N VAL A 13 3.92 5.92 -1.99
CA VAL A 13 3.88 4.94 -3.07
C VAL A 13 2.82 5.31 -4.11
N LEU A 14 1.62 5.70 -3.67
CA LEU A 14 0.52 6.12 -4.55
C LEU A 14 0.85 7.41 -5.30
N ALA A 15 1.45 8.39 -4.62
CA ALA A 15 1.93 9.61 -5.27
C ALA A 15 2.96 9.31 -6.38
N ARG A 16 3.85 8.33 -6.18
CA ARG A 16 4.81 7.89 -7.22
C ARG A 16 4.12 7.27 -8.44
N TRP A 17 2.92 6.73 -8.27
CA TRP A 17 2.10 6.21 -9.38
C TRP A 17 1.17 7.25 -9.98
N ASN A 18 1.29 8.53 -9.58
CA ASN A 18 0.40 9.60 -10.02
C ASN A 18 -1.06 9.36 -9.59
N VAL A 19 -1.24 8.73 -8.42
CA VAL A 19 -2.54 8.52 -7.79
C VAL A 19 -2.71 9.56 -6.69
N ASP A 20 -3.51 10.58 -6.95
CA ASP A 20 -3.80 11.66 -6.01
C ASP A 20 -4.80 11.21 -4.93
N THR A 21 -4.27 10.97 -3.73
CA THR A 21 -5.05 10.60 -2.55
C THR A 21 -4.99 11.71 -1.52
N ARG A 22 -6.15 12.05 -0.94
CA ARG A 22 -6.27 13.02 0.15
C ARG A 22 -5.78 12.46 1.47
N SER A 23 -6.06 11.20 1.75
CA SER A 23 -5.63 10.52 2.98
C SER A 23 -5.65 9.02 2.79
N VAL A 24 -4.75 8.31 3.47
CA VAL A 24 -4.75 6.85 3.58
C VAL A 24 -5.06 6.50 5.04
N LYS A 25 -5.95 5.52 5.24
CA LYS A 25 -6.26 4.97 6.56
C LYS A 25 -6.12 3.46 6.56
N CYS A 26 -5.36 2.93 7.50
CA CYS A 26 -5.21 1.48 7.68
C CYS A 26 -6.04 1.00 8.87
N ASP A 27 -6.51 -0.25 8.80
CA ASP A 27 -7.28 -0.87 9.89
C ASP A 27 -6.42 -1.02 11.16
N GLY A 28 -5.14 -1.38 10.97
CA GLY A 28 -4.18 -1.47 12.06
C GLY A 28 -2.72 -1.37 11.62
N ASP A 29 -1.84 -1.76 12.54
CA ASP A 29 -0.42 -1.87 12.29
C ASP A 29 -0.11 -3.05 11.36
N LEU A 30 0.89 -2.89 10.48
CA LEU A 30 1.35 -4.00 9.64
C LEU A 30 2.23 -4.92 10.49
N PRO A 31 1.81 -6.17 10.77
CA PRO A 31 2.64 -7.12 11.49
C PRO A 31 3.91 -7.41 10.69
N ALA A 32 5.06 -7.39 11.36
CA ALA A 32 6.37 -7.74 10.82
C ALA A 32 6.51 -9.27 10.69
N GLN A 33 5.58 -9.90 9.97
CA GLN A 33 5.53 -11.34 9.75
C GLN A 33 5.30 -11.60 8.26
N VAL A 34 6.07 -12.54 7.70
CA VAL A 34 5.94 -12.95 6.29
C VAL A 34 4.51 -13.41 6.00
N GLY A 35 3.96 -12.95 4.87
CA GLY A 35 2.67 -13.41 4.36
C GLY A 35 1.47 -12.89 5.15
N LYS A 36 1.66 -11.89 6.03
CA LYS A 36 0.53 -11.18 6.62
C LYS A 36 0.04 -10.08 5.71
N GLU A 37 -1.27 -9.96 5.66
CA GLU A 37 -1.97 -8.97 4.86
C GLU A 37 -2.54 -7.87 5.76
N GLN A 38 -2.50 -6.64 5.26
CA GLN A 38 -3.25 -5.53 5.82
C GLN A 38 -4.07 -4.82 4.76
N THR A 39 -5.25 -4.40 5.18
CA THR A 39 -6.17 -3.63 4.34
C THR A 39 -6.13 -2.18 4.80
N CYS A 40 -5.88 -1.29 3.85
CA CYS A 40 -6.01 0.14 4.02
C CYS A 40 -6.97 0.71 2.99
N TRP A 41 -7.47 1.91 3.25
CA TRP A 41 -8.34 2.64 2.35
C TRP A 41 -7.73 4.00 2.02
N ALA A 42 -7.57 4.26 0.74
CA ALA A 42 -7.12 5.54 0.24
C ALA A 42 -8.32 6.36 -0.22
N ARG A 43 -8.51 7.53 0.38
CA ARG A 43 -9.53 8.50 -0.02
C ARG A 43 -8.96 9.37 -1.12
N MET A 44 -9.60 9.37 -2.28
CA MET A 44 -9.13 10.13 -3.44
C MET A 44 -9.32 11.64 -3.26
N SER A 45 -8.44 12.46 -3.85
CA SER A 45 -8.54 13.93 -3.78
C SER A 45 -9.63 14.50 -4.68
N ASP A 46 -9.97 13.82 -5.78
CA ASP A 46 -11.02 14.25 -6.71
C ASP A 46 -12.44 14.03 -6.17
N GLY A 47 -12.57 13.39 -5.00
CA GLY A 47 -13.86 13.06 -4.39
C GLY A 47 -14.40 11.68 -4.79
N SER A 48 -13.69 10.94 -5.63
CA SER A 48 -13.99 9.53 -5.96
C SER A 48 -14.01 8.61 -4.74
N ASN A 49 -14.61 7.43 -4.94
CA ASN A 49 -14.73 6.37 -3.93
C ASN A 49 -13.37 5.96 -3.32
N LEU A 50 -13.43 5.50 -2.07
CA LEU A 50 -12.29 4.92 -1.36
C LEU A 50 -11.75 3.72 -2.14
N LYS A 51 -10.45 3.76 -2.48
CA LYS A 51 -9.76 2.62 -3.07
C LYS A 51 -9.24 1.71 -1.95
N MET A 52 -9.50 0.41 -2.09
CA MET A 52 -8.93 -0.60 -1.22
C MET A 52 -7.46 -0.82 -1.58
N VAL A 53 -6.62 -0.81 -0.55
CA VAL A 53 -5.18 -1.03 -0.63
C VAL A 53 -4.86 -2.30 0.15
N SER A 54 -4.43 -3.33 -0.53
CA SER A 54 -3.96 -4.58 0.08
C SER A 54 -2.44 -4.55 0.21
N ILE A 55 -1.94 -4.91 1.38
CA ILE A 55 -0.52 -4.82 1.71
C ILE A 55 -0.05 -6.18 2.18
N THR A 56 0.93 -6.74 1.50
CA THR A 56 1.50 -8.04 1.87
C THR A 56 2.90 -7.85 2.42
N THR A 57 3.11 -8.21 3.69
CA THR A 57 4.44 -8.18 4.30
C THR A 57 5.30 -9.30 3.72
N LYS A 58 6.50 -8.94 3.27
CA LYS A 58 7.57 -9.86 2.86
C LYS A 58 8.78 -9.59 3.75
N VAL A 59 9.29 -10.59 4.46
CA VAL A 59 10.54 -10.46 5.21
C VAL A 59 11.62 -11.14 4.39
N ASP A 60 12.64 -10.38 4.02
CA ASP A 60 13.79 -10.84 3.25
C ASP A 60 15.02 -10.73 4.17
N GLY A 61 15.31 -11.81 4.90
CA GLY A 61 16.36 -11.82 5.92
C GLY A 61 16.04 -10.91 7.10
N GLN A 62 16.79 -9.81 7.26
CA GLN A 62 16.57 -8.80 8.30
C GLN A 62 15.75 -7.59 7.82
N ASP A 63 15.52 -7.49 6.50
CA ASP A 63 14.77 -6.39 5.92
C ASP A 63 13.28 -6.74 5.79
N ILE A 64 12.43 -5.91 6.37
CA ILE A 64 10.98 -6.01 6.20
C ILE A 64 10.58 -5.20 4.98
N ARG A 65 10.12 -5.88 3.94
CA ARG A 65 9.51 -5.30 2.73
C ARG A 65 8.00 -5.50 2.75
N TYR A 66 7.30 -4.73 1.94
CA TYR A 66 5.87 -4.90 1.74
C TYR A 66 5.50 -4.58 0.31
N ASP A 67 4.56 -5.34 -0.23
CA ASP A 67 3.91 -5.06 -1.52
C ASP A 67 2.66 -4.23 -1.27
N VAL A 68 2.35 -3.31 -2.19
CA VAL A 68 1.15 -2.47 -2.12
C VAL A 68 0.36 -2.71 -3.39
N GLU A 69 -0.87 -3.19 -3.23
CA GLU A 69 -1.81 -3.41 -4.31
C GLU A 69 -3.00 -2.48 -4.12
N VAL A 70 -3.45 -1.82 -5.18
CA VAL A 70 -4.61 -0.93 -5.12
C VAL A 70 -5.63 -1.31 -6.17
N ASP A 71 -6.85 -1.65 -5.74
CA ASP A 71 -8.00 -1.86 -6.63
C ASP A 71 -7.72 -2.92 -7.73
N GLY A 72 -6.93 -3.96 -7.40
CA GLY A 72 -6.50 -5.00 -8.34
C GLY A 72 -5.41 -4.58 -9.33
N LYS A 73 -4.90 -3.34 -9.25
CA LYS A 73 -3.62 -2.95 -9.86
C LYS A 73 -2.51 -3.26 -8.87
N VAL A 74 -1.88 -4.42 -9.06
CA VAL A 74 -0.60 -4.75 -8.44
C VAL A 74 0.42 -3.77 -8.94
N ALA A 75 1.15 -3.12 -8.04
CA ALA A 75 2.36 -2.43 -8.44
C ALA A 75 3.51 -3.39 -8.57
N GLU A 76 3.44 -4.17 -9.62
CA GLU A 76 4.60 -4.92 -10.05
C GLU A 76 5.67 -3.92 -10.52
N PRO A 77 6.95 -4.09 -10.12
CA PRO A 77 8.04 -3.30 -10.70
C PRO A 77 8.20 -3.71 -12.16
N ARG A 78 7.43 -3.05 -13.04
CA ARG A 78 7.54 -3.08 -14.51
C ARG A 78 8.09 -4.40 -15.09
N ARG A 79 7.30 -5.47 -15.12
CA ARG A 79 7.55 -6.57 -16.07
C ARG A 79 6.48 -6.57 -17.16
N GLY A 80 6.92 -6.28 -18.38
CA GLY A 80 6.27 -6.74 -19.61
C GLY A 80 5.20 -5.83 -20.22
N ARG A 81 5.62 -4.83 -21.00
CA ARG A 81 4.91 -4.49 -22.25
C ARG A 81 5.10 -5.67 -23.21
N LYS A 82 4.02 -6.27 -23.70
CA LYS A 82 4.01 -7.01 -24.97
C LYS A 82 3.38 -6.12 -26.03
#